data_AF-A0A2I0NDC1-F1
#
_entry.id   AF-A0A2I0NDC1-F1
#
_cell.length_a   1.000
_cell.length_b   1.000
_cell.length_c   1.000
_cell.angle_alpha   90.00
_cell.angle_beta   90.00
_cell.angle_gamma   90.00
#
_symmetry.space_group_name_H-M   'P 1'
#
loop_
_entity.id
_entity.type
_entity.pdbx_description
1 polymer ?
#
loop_
_entity_poly.entity_id
_entity_poly.type
_entity_poly.pdbx_seq_one_letter_code
_entity_poly.pdbx_strand_id
1 'polypeptide(L)'
;HTKEYTIPDWKFTGHEKRDMALLLQDWSSIKNIMWNYVGPLRSGKRLARAIEDLNHLASSIETFYRDCFPDKSIIELRNGVQTARVIAMSAWKNNRSIGAHYREDFEP
;
A
#
# COMPACT_ATOMS: atom_id res chain seq x y z
N HIS A 1 -29.27 -33.52 8.45
CA HIS A 1 -28.31 -33.23 9.53
C HIS A 1 -27.53 -31.97 9.17
N THR A 2 -27.82 -30.86 9.83
CA THR A 2 -27.07 -29.61 9.68
C THR A 2 -25.85 -29.72 10.59
N LYS A 3 -24.64 -29.75 10.05
CA LYS A 3 -23.42 -29.72 10.87
C LYS A 3 -23.38 -28.39 11.62
N GLU A 4 -23.43 -28.43 12.94
CA GLU A 4 -23.13 -27.26 13.76
C GLU A 4 -21.64 -26.95 13.61
N TYR A 5 -21.32 -25.77 13.08
CA TYR A 5 -19.96 -25.27 13.01
C TYR A 5 -19.69 -24.43 14.26
N THR A 6 -18.87 -24.92 15.17
CA THR A 6 -18.37 -24.12 16.29
C THR A 6 -17.28 -23.18 15.76
N ILE A 7 -17.58 -21.88 15.74
CA ILE A 7 -16.59 -20.86 15.39
C ILE A 7 -15.63 -20.72 16.57
N PRO A 8 -14.31 -20.88 16.38
CA PRO A 8 -13.35 -20.69 17.47
C PRO A 8 -13.33 -19.23 17.90
N ASP A 9 -13.14 -19.00 19.19
CA ASP A 9 -12.92 -17.65 19.71
C ASP A 9 -11.71 -17.00 19.05
N TRP A 10 -11.83 -15.70 18.80
CA TRP A 10 -10.72 -14.91 18.29
C TRP A 10 -9.56 -14.94 19.28
N LYS A 11 -8.35 -15.24 18.76
CA LYS A 11 -7.12 -15.24 19.55
C LYS A 11 -6.24 -14.09 19.15
N PHE A 12 -5.78 -13.37 20.16
CA PHE A 12 -4.83 -12.29 19.99
C PHE A 12 -3.50 -12.83 19.42
N THR A 13 -3.05 -12.26 18.31
CA THR A 13 -1.74 -12.55 17.73
C THR A 13 -0.86 -11.31 17.84
N GLY A 14 0.35 -11.46 18.37
CA GLY A 14 1.29 -10.36 18.58
C GLY A 14 1.47 -10.02 20.07
N HIS A 15 2.65 -9.52 20.40
CA HIS A 15 3.05 -9.17 21.77
C HIS A 15 3.90 -7.89 21.82
N GLU A 16 4.20 -7.29 20.67
CA GLU A 16 5.02 -6.09 20.57
C GLU A 16 4.19 -4.82 20.45
N LYS A 17 4.60 -3.76 21.14
CA LYS A 17 4.00 -2.45 20.99
C LYS A 17 4.58 -1.77 19.74
N ARG A 18 3.72 -1.19 18.91
CA ARG A 18 4.17 -0.43 17.75
C ARG A 18 4.99 0.81 18.13
N ASP A 19 6.01 1.09 17.33
CA ASP A 19 6.71 2.38 17.34
C ASP A 19 5.96 3.39 16.46
N MET A 20 5.57 4.51 17.05
CA MET A 20 4.85 5.60 16.38
C MET A 20 5.72 6.29 15.33
N ALA A 21 7.00 6.51 15.62
CA ALA A 21 7.91 7.23 14.72
C ALA A 21 8.13 6.43 13.43
N LEU A 22 8.35 5.11 13.56
CA LEU A 22 8.49 4.22 12.42
C LEU A 22 7.21 4.15 11.59
N LEU A 23 6.04 4.09 12.23
CA LEU A 23 4.76 4.08 11.54
C LEU A 23 4.53 5.37 10.74
N LEU A 24 4.88 6.52 11.33
CA LEU A 24 4.79 7.82 10.65
C LEU A 24 5.80 7.92 9.48
N GLN A 25 6.99 7.32 9.64
CA GLN A 25 7.99 7.23 8.58
C GLN A 25 7.48 6.39 7.40
N ASP A 26 6.86 5.24 7.64
CA ASP A 26 6.27 4.42 6.57
C ASP A 26 5.15 5.16 5.83
N TRP A 27 4.30 5.89 6.56
CA TRP A 27 3.31 6.78 5.94
C TRP A 27 3.96 7.87 5.08
N SER A 28 5.07 8.44 5.54
CA SER A 28 5.84 9.41 4.76
C SER A 28 6.38 8.79 3.47
N SER A 29 6.93 7.58 3.55
CA SER A 29 7.43 6.81 2.41
C SER A 29 6.33 6.58 1.37
N ILE A 30 5.14 6.12 1.79
CA ILE A 30 3.99 5.93 0.88
C ILE A 30 3.65 7.24 0.17
N LYS A 31 3.50 8.34 0.93
CA LYS A 31 3.13 9.65 0.37
C LYS A 31 4.18 10.17 -0.61
N ASN A 32 5.46 10.02 -0.30
CA ASN A 32 6.56 10.45 -1.17
C ASN A 32 6.62 9.65 -2.47
N ILE A 33 6.44 8.33 -2.40
CA ILE A 33 6.37 7.48 -3.61
C ILE A 33 5.20 7.91 -4.49
N MET A 34 4.01 8.08 -3.90
CA MET A 34 2.82 8.50 -4.63
C MET A 34 2.98 9.89 -5.25
N TRP A 35 3.54 10.84 -4.52
CA TRP A 35 3.78 12.20 -5.02
C TRP A 35 4.79 12.23 -6.18
N ASN A 36 5.94 11.57 -5.99
CA ASN A 36 7.06 11.64 -6.95
C ASN A 36 6.81 10.86 -8.23
N TYR A 37 6.06 9.76 -8.16
CA TYR A 37 5.95 8.82 -9.27
C TYR A 37 4.52 8.58 -9.79
N VAL A 38 3.49 8.82 -8.96
CA VAL A 38 2.08 8.58 -9.28
C VAL A 38 1.26 9.89 -9.27
N GLY A 39 1.95 11.02 -9.18
CA GLY A 39 1.39 12.37 -9.21
C GLY A 39 0.79 12.76 -10.57
N PRO A 40 0.47 14.05 -10.79
CA PRO A 40 -0.22 14.49 -12.00
C PRO A 40 0.52 14.15 -13.30
N LEU A 41 1.86 14.29 -13.30
CA LEU A 41 2.74 13.99 -14.43
C LEU A 41 3.34 12.59 -14.27
N ARG A 42 2.96 11.66 -15.17
CA ARG A 42 3.35 10.24 -15.08
C ARG A 42 4.07 9.78 -16.35
N SER A 43 4.99 8.84 -16.18
CA SER A 43 5.54 8.01 -17.27
C SER A 43 5.59 6.55 -16.86
N GLY A 44 5.72 5.66 -17.84
CA GLY A 44 5.89 4.23 -17.60
C GLY A 44 7.09 3.92 -16.73
N LYS A 45 8.21 4.64 -16.88
CA LYS A 45 9.40 4.49 -16.03
C LYS A 45 9.12 4.84 -14.57
N ARG A 46 8.47 5.99 -14.31
CA ARG A 46 8.11 6.41 -12.95
C ARG A 46 7.10 5.45 -12.32
N LEU A 47 6.07 5.05 -13.06
CA LEU A 47 5.05 4.14 -12.57
C LEU A 47 5.60 2.74 -12.29
N ALA A 48 6.48 2.22 -13.13
CA ALA A 48 7.17 0.95 -12.87
C ALA A 48 8.03 1.04 -11.61
N ARG A 49 8.75 2.14 -11.42
CA ARG A 49 9.52 2.39 -10.18
C ARG A 49 8.62 2.46 -8.95
N ALA A 50 7.48 3.14 -9.04
CA ALA A 50 6.50 3.24 -7.95
C ALA A 50 5.98 1.87 -7.53
N ILE A 51 5.65 1.00 -8.50
CA ILE A 51 5.15 -0.35 -8.22
C ILE A 51 6.19 -1.17 -7.46
N GLU A 52 7.45 -1.10 -7.89
CA GLU A 52 8.55 -1.81 -7.21
C GLU A 52 8.74 -1.32 -5.77
N ASP A 53 8.86 0.01 -5.60
CA ASP A 53 9.07 0.62 -4.28
C ASP A 53 7.87 0.33 -3.34
N LEU A 54 6.62 0.39 -3.84
CA LEU A 54 5.43 0.08 -3.05
C LEU A 54 5.30 -1.41 -2.71
N ASN A 55 5.72 -2.31 -3.60
CA ASN A 55 5.72 -3.75 -3.32
C ASN A 55 6.73 -4.09 -2.21
N HIS A 56 7.94 -3.54 -2.30
CA HIS A 56 8.93 -3.69 -1.24
C HIS A 56 8.43 -3.12 0.09
N LEU A 57 7.90 -1.89 0.08
CA LEU A 57 7.38 -1.26 1.29
C LEU A 57 6.22 -2.06 1.91
N ALA A 58 5.30 -2.58 1.09
CA ALA A 58 4.21 -3.42 1.59
C ALA A 58 4.72 -4.71 2.25
N SER A 59 5.73 -5.36 1.67
CA SER A 59 6.36 -6.55 2.26
C SER A 59 7.05 -6.23 3.58
N SER A 60 7.76 -5.09 3.64
CA SER A 60 8.44 -4.63 4.84
C SER A 60 7.44 -4.30 5.96
N ILE A 61 6.38 -3.53 5.67
CA ILE A 61 5.31 -3.20 6.63
C ILE A 61 4.65 -4.47 7.16
N GLU A 62 4.30 -5.40 6.28
CA GLU A 62 3.64 -6.64 6.68
C GLU A 62 4.54 -7.50 7.57
N THR A 63 5.84 -7.58 7.26
CA THR A 63 6.80 -8.35 8.07
C THR A 63 7.07 -7.66 9.41
N PHE A 64 7.33 -6.36 9.40
CA PHE A 64 7.70 -5.59 10.58
C PHE A 64 6.58 -5.52 11.63
N TYR A 65 5.34 -5.30 11.19
CA TYR A 65 4.20 -5.19 12.11
C TYR A 65 3.46 -6.51 12.35
N ARG A 66 4.00 -7.66 11.90
CA ARG A 66 3.34 -8.96 12.04
C ARG A 66 3.06 -9.32 13.50
N ASP A 67 4.03 -9.08 14.37
CA ASP A 67 3.99 -9.47 15.79
C ASP A 67 3.55 -8.33 16.72
N CYS A 68 3.12 -7.20 16.15
CA CYS A 68 2.54 -6.10 16.90
C CYS A 68 1.11 -6.40 17.35
N PHE A 69 0.70 -5.83 18.50
CA PHE A 69 -0.72 -5.78 18.90
C PHE A 69 -1.56 -5.20 17.73
N PRO A 70 -2.66 -5.85 17.30
CA PRO A 70 -3.56 -5.25 16.31
C PRO A 70 -4.07 -3.90 16.82
N ASP A 71 -3.68 -2.87 16.09
CA ASP A 71 -3.99 -1.49 16.38
C ASP A 71 -4.55 -0.84 15.12
N LYS A 72 -5.49 0.10 15.30
CA LYS A 72 -6.14 0.81 14.20
C LYS A 72 -5.13 1.44 13.24
N SER A 73 -4.04 2.02 13.75
CA SER A 73 -3.05 2.70 12.91
C SER A 73 -2.26 1.75 12.00
N ILE A 74 -2.00 0.52 12.47
CA ILE A 74 -1.31 -0.51 11.66
C ILE A 74 -2.24 -0.96 10.54
N ILE A 75 -3.53 -1.15 10.86
CA ILE A 75 -4.54 -1.49 9.86
C ILE A 75 -4.65 -0.38 8.82
N GLU A 76 -4.69 0.88 9.24
CA GLU A 76 -4.69 2.04 8.34
C GLU A 76 -3.45 2.08 7.45
N LEU A 77 -2.25 1.83 8.01
CA LEU A 77 -1.00 1.79 7.25
C LEU A 77 -1.01 0.68 6.18
N ARG A 78 -1.43 -0.53 6.56
CA ARG A 78 -1.56 -1.67 5.64
C ARG A 78 -2.56 -1.36 4.52
N ASN A 79 -3.71 -0.78 4.85
CA ASN A 79 -4.69 -0.37 3.85
C ASN A 79 -4.16 0.75 2.95
N GLY A 80 -3.41 1.69 3.51
CA GLY A 80 -2.77 2.79 2.77
C GLY A 80 -1.82 2.27 1.70
N VAL A 81 -0.88 1.40 2.06
CA VAL A 81 0.08 0.84 1.09
C VAL A 81 -0.60 -0.05 0.06
N GLN A 82 -1.62 -0.83 0.44
CA GLN A 82 -2.40 -1.62 -0.52
C GLN A 82 -3.14 -0.76 -1.54
N THR A 83 -3.79 0.31 -1.07
CA THR A 83 -4.50 1.26 -1.92
C THR A 83 -3.53 1.94 -2.90
N ALA A 84 -2.37 2.37 -2.41
CA ALA A 84 -1.32 2.96 -3.24
C ALA A 84 -0.87 2.01 -4.37
N ARG A 85 -0.67 0.72 -4.06
CA ARG A 85 -0.31 -0.31 -5.06
C ARG A 85 -1.38 -0.48 -6.14
N VAL A 86 -2.65 -0.51 -5.75
CA VAL A 86 -3.78 -0.62 -6.70
C VAL A 86 -3.82 0.59 -7.62
N ILE A 87 -3.65 1.80 -7.08
CA ILE A 87 -3.63 3.03 -7.88
C ILE A 87 -2.45 3.02 -8.87
N ALA A 88 -1.23 2.72 -8.39
CA ALA A 88 -0.03 2.70 -9.22
C ALA A 88 -0.15 1.65 -10.36
N MET A 89 -0.63 0.45 -10.05
CA MET A 89 -0.84 -0.61 -11.03
C MET A 89 -1.89 -0.22 -12.08
N SER A 90 -2.99 0.42 -11.64
CA SER A 90 -4.05 0.89 -12.55
C SER A 90 -3.54 1.99 -13.48
N ALA A 91 -2.79 2.95 -12.94
CA ALA A 91 -2.16 4.02 -13.72
C ALA A 91 -1.10 3.50 -14.70
N TRP A 92 -0.35 2.46 -14.31
CA TRP A 92 0.64 1.82 -15.19
C TRP A 92 -0.01 1.12 -16.38
N LYS A 93 -1.10 0.37 -16.15
CA LYS A 93 -1.87 -0.33 -17.18
C LYS A 93 -2.62 0.62 -18.12
N ASN A 94 -3.00 1.81 -17.65
CA ASN A 94 -3.69 2.80 -18.46
C ASN A 94 -2.69 3.66 -19.27
N ASN A 95 -2.64 3.41 -20.58
CA ASN A 95 -1.81 4.13 -21.55
C ASN A 95 -2.51 5.29 -22.27
N ARG A 96 -3.69 5.71 -21.79
CA ARG A 96 -4.45 6.83 -22.39
C ARG A 96 -4.52 8.01 -21.43
N SER A 97 -4.10 9.18 -21.88
CA SER A 97 -4.23 10.42 -21.12
C SER A 97 -5.68 10.93 -21.17
N ILE A 98 -6.43 10.79 -20.07
CA ILE A 98 -7.84 11.24 -19.94
C ILE A 98 -8.07 11.82 -18.54
N GLY A 99 -8.61 13.05 -18.48
CA GLY A 99 -8.94 13.72 -17.22
C GLY A 99 -7.71 13.93 -16.33
N ALA A 100 -7.78 13.51 -15.06
CA ALA A 100 -6.67 13.63 -14.10
C ALA A 100 -5.54 12.59 -14.30
N HIS A 101 -5.69 11.68 -15.25
CA HIS A 101 -4.66 10.71 -15.62
C HIS A 101 -3.93 11.17 -16.88
N TYR A 102 -2.72 11.69 -16.71
CA TYR A 102 -1.85 12.15 -17.80
C TYR A 102 -0.56 11.30 -17.86
N ARG A 103 -0.22 10.80 -19.06
CA ARG A 103 0.96 9.99 -19.38
C ARG A 103 1.82 10.70 -20.42
N GLU A 104 3.00 11.18 -20.01
CA GLU A 104 3.94 11.91 -20.87
C GLU A 104 4.55 11.02 -21.97
N ASP A 105 4.58 9.70 -21.76
CA ASP A 105 5.14 8.71 -22.68
C ASP A 105 4.13 8.19 -23.71
N PHE A 106 2.90 8.71 -23.71
CA PHE A 106 1.81 8.30 -24.60
C PHE A 106 1.11 9.48 -25.31
N GLU A 107 1.69 10.69 -25.24
CA GLU A 107 1.29 11.76 -26.14
C GLU A 107 1.97 11.61 -27.52
N PRO A 108 1.30 12.03 -28.60
CA PRO A 108 1.90 12.12 -29.94
C PRO A 108 3.00 13.18 -30.03
#